data_AF-A0A1A8YGM6-F1
#
_entry.id   AF-A0A1A8YGM6-F1
#
_cell.length_a   1.000
_cell.length_b   1.000
_cell.length_c   1.000
_cell.angle_alpha   90.00
_cell.angle_beta   90.00
_cell.angle_gamma   90.00
#
_symmetry.space_group_name_H-M   'P 1'
#
loop_
_entity.id
_entity.type
_entity.pdbx_description
1 polymer ?
#
loop_
_entity_poly.entity_id
_entity_poly.type
_entity_poly.pdbx_seq_one_letter_code
_entity_poly.pdbx_strand_id
1 'polypeptide(L)'
;MLYSAYSIGLKGSSSSTKDRLLDINWNSANKIQLKKSQKYSSRSEASCSNSKKFVCKTEYTCSNGTVGESCAEGESETEGGNGNETGGENGNETGGGNGNETGGENGNETGGGNGNETGGGNGNETGGGNGTGGNHDRKPPKEILEEYKKKKQGIIAGYYGSWNSQGDRAKEMTDSNPMVSVLYIAFARINMFYDVSRPFNGKQKFLLRKHGLEYETYGMMLNGIRRIRKARPDIILLLSLGGETYMIDITKDIDYIQQIVKLVSDFDLDGVDIDWEPHGSFNNLNELSFSNYYIKLINLIRSNIPEEKLISISGSSNAALSCVSVNETFCKDEESPYNSNYLSQQMDKNEELYKAATMLSTGTFVNIFNTVKEKIDLVFIQTYNLETTDPRIMVDMYLSHLYFGLKYNITVLLGFSIEHNRGGFSPENKELVELVAKTIHDENHKYSRADGVGIWHLFMKEQAPTGTYDVESFLSNVWKNLNPDVQLPKDIVITQNPDDCSTVDEYIPGLVVPKIGVYFKHNDAIWVTRSYATRAPGIDRYEWNLVKVCYDKICNDKAAHYYNTDYENGSIVIWKEKAYSIKWWQAGPPEGAALESYEEINPSDCPGLAEWNKRHPHKPIEVDVPYEQEADLPL
;
A
#
# COMPACT_ATOMS: atom_id res chain seq x y z
N MET A 1 -41.28 -11.72 -8.36
CA MET A 1 -41.02 -11.19 -6.99
C MET A 1 -40.67 -12.37 -6.10
N LEU A 2 -39.38 -12.65 -5.96
CA LEU A 2 -38.81 -13.64 -5.03
C LEU A 2 -37.92 -12.82 -4.10
N TYR A 3 -38.34 -12.62 -2.85
CA TYR A 3 -37.53 -11.95 -1.83
C TYR A 3 -37.32 -12.94 -0.69
N SER A 4 -36.12 -13.51 -0.62
CA SER A 4 -35.73 -14.54 0.33
C SER A 4 -35.16 -13.91 1.61
N ALA A 5 -35.63 -14.35 2.78
CA ALA A 5 -34.91 -14.13 4.04
C ALA A 5 -33.71 -15.10 4.07
N TYR A 6 -32.49 -14.58 4.17
CA TYR A 6 -31.27 -15.36 3.91
C TYR A 6 -30.62 -16.01 5.14
N SER A 7 -31.04 -15.75 6.38
CA SER A 7 -30.58 -16.54 7.53
C SER A 7 -31.41 -16.32 8.81
N ILE A 8 -31.58 -17.38 9.59
CA ILE A 8 -32.00 -17.34 11.01
C ILE A 8 -30.92 -18.11 11.78
N GLY A 9 -30.24 -17.45 12.72
CA GLY A 9 -29.21 -18.07 13.56
C GLY A 9 -29.64 -18.10 15.03
N LEU A 10 -29.55 -19.27 15.67
CA LEU A 10 -29.70 -19.40 17.12
C LEU A 10 -28.33 -19.31 17.78
N LYS A 11 -28.20 -18.43 18.79
CA LYS A 11 -26.97 -18.32 19.60
C LYS A 11 -27.02 -19.39 20.69
N GLY A 12 -26.09 -20.34 20.65
CA GLY A 12 -25.88 -21.35 21.70
C GLY A 12 -26.42 -22.74 21.35
N SER A 13 -25.58 -23.59 20.76
CA SER A 13 -25.78 -25.05 20.72
C SER A 13 -24.49 -25.72 20.24
N SER A 14 -23.73 -26.30 21.17
CA SER A 14 -22.59 -27.17 20.88
C SER A 14 -23.06 -28.57 20.44
N SER A 15 -22.28 -29.16 19.52
CA SER A 15 -22.04 -30.58 19.21
C SER A 15 -23.15 -31.48 18.61
N SER A 16 -22.89 -31.91 17.36
CA SER A 16 -22.71 -33.31 16.91
C SER A 16 -23.80 -34.40 17.09
N THR A 17 -25.09 -34.12 16.86
CA THR A 17 -26.07 -35.20 16.60
C THR A 17 -27.10 -34.78 15.54
N LYS A 18 -27.45 -35.72 14.64
CA LYS A 18 -28.36 -35.54 13.50
C LYS A 18 -29.83 -35.23 13.86
N ASP A 19 -30.18 -35.13 15.14
CA ASP A 19 -31.56 -34.95 15.62
C ASP A 19 -31.93 -33.49 16.00
N ARG A 20 -31.07 -32.50 15.71
CA ARG A 20 -31.36 -31.07 15.92
C ARG A 20 -31.82 -30.35 14.64
N LEU A 21 -32.73 -30.94 13.88
CA LEU A 21 -33.29 -30.32 12.69
C LEU A 21 -34.40 -29.34 13.06
N LEU A 22 -34.21 -28.07 12.68
CA LEU A 22 -35.23 -27.02 12.71
C LEU A 22 -36.30 -27.32 11.66
N ASP A 23 -37.53 -27.60 12.11
CA ASP A 23 -38.66 -27.86 11.22
C ASP A 23 -39.34 -26.52 10.87
N ILE A 24 -38.96 -25.95 9.72
CA ILE A 24 -39.42 -24.64 9.23
C ILE A 24 -40.53 -24.87 8.20
N ASN A 25 -41.74 -24.38 8.49
CA ASN A 25 -42.84 -24.40 7.52
C ASN A 25 -43.08 -22.99 6.96
N TRP A 26 -42.97 -22.86 5.64
CA TRP A 26 -43.27 -21.62 4.92
C TRP A 26 -44.73 -21.65 4.49
N ASN A 27 -45.60 -20.91 5.18
CA ASN A 27 -46.92 -20.61 4.62
C ASN A 27 -46.81 -19.33 3.77
N SER A 28 -47.51 -19.30 2.64
CA SER A 28 -47.50 -18.22 1.65
C SER A 28 -48.01 -16.86 2.15
N ALA A 29 -48.11 -16.67 3.47
CA ALA A 29 -48.50 -15.45 4.14
C ALA A 29 -47.42 -15.01 5.16
N ASN A 30 -46.22 -14.65 4.68
CA ASN A 30 -45.18 -13.86 5.38
C ASN A 30 -44.88 -14.21 6.85
N LYS A 31 -45.16 -15.44 7.30
CA LYS A 31 -44.97 -15.89 8.69
C LYS A 31 -44.16 -17.17 8.72
N ILE A 32 -43.13 -17.16 9.56
CA ILE A 32 -42.29 -18.33 9.86
C ILE A 32 -42.68 -18.81 11.26
N GLN A 33 -43.06 -20.07 11.41
CA GLN A 33 -43.38 -20.69 12.70
C GLN A 33 -42.35 -21.77 13.06
N LEU A 34 -41.79 -21.66 14.26
CA LEU A 34 -40.96 -22.68 14.90
C LEU A 34 -41.86 -23.69 15.65
N LYS A 35 -41.82 -24.97 15.27
CA LYS A 35 -42.67 -26.00 15.89
C LYS A 35 -42.13 -26.59 17.20
N LYS A 36 -40.82 -26.53 17.46
CA LYS A 36 -40.21 -27.09 18.68
C LYS A 36 -38.82 -26.51 18.93
N SER A 37 -38.57 -25.98 20.12
CA SER A 37 -37.23 -25.77 20.68
C SER A 37 -37.14 -26.51 22.02
N GLN A 38 -35.98 -27.08 22.35
CA GLN A 38 -35.75 -27.67 23.68
C GLN A 38 -34.93 -26.73 24.56
N LYS A 39 -35.54 -26.38 25.70
CA LYS A 39 -35.07 -25.91 27.03
C LYS A 39 -33.88 -24.96 27.23
N TYR A 40 -33.04 -24.61 26.25
CA TYR A 40 -31.85 -23.78 26.52
C TYR A 40 -31.54 -22.66 25.52
N SER A 41 -32.51 -22.21 24.71
CA SER A 41 -32.33 -20.99 23.90
C SER A 41 -33.05 -19.80 24.54
N SER A 42 -32.32 -18.94 25.25
CA SER A 42 -32.90 -17.76 25.91
C SER A 42 -33.11 -16.54 24.99
N ARG A 43 -32.77 -16.61 23.69
CA ARG A 43 -33.08 -15.53 22.73
C ARG A 43 -32.94 -15.96 21.27
N SER A 44 -33.95 -15.64 20.46
CA SER A 44 -33.95 -15.85 18.99
C SER A 44 -34.24 -14.51 18.31
N GLU A 45 -33.29 -13.95 17.56
CA GLU A 45 -33.50 -12.66 16.87
C GLU A 45 -33.58 -12.86 15.36
N ALA A 46 -34.60 -12.27 14.74
CA ALA A 46 -34.69 -12.16 13.29
C ALA A 46 -34.03 -10.86 12.83
N SER A 47 -33.06 -10.94 11.91
CA SER A 47 -32.45 -9.76 11.28
C SER A 47 -32.90 -9.63 9.82
N CYS A 48 -33.22 -8.42 9.41
CA CYS A 48 -33.61 -8.09 8.04
C CYS A 48 -32.67 -6.99 7.54
N SER A 49 -31.85 -7.27 6.52
CA SER A 49 -30.84 -6.32 6.05
C SER A 49 -31.47 -5.08 5.39
N ASN A 50 -31.08 -3.89 5.84
CA ASN A 50 -31.06 -2.59 5.15
C ASN A 50 -32.20 -2.18 4.20
N SER A 51 -33.42 -2.69 4.36
CA SER A 51 -34.58 -2.18 3.62
C SER A 51 -35.36 -1.19 4.48
N LYS A 52 -35.38 0.09 4.10
CA LYS A 52 -36.18 1.16 4.76
C LYS A 52 -37.71 0.97 4.64
N LYS A 53 -38.19 -0.23 4.27
CA LYS A 53 -39.61 -0.51 3.94
C LYS A 53 -40.25 -1.64 4.74
N PHE A 54 -39.52 -2.35 5.61
CA PHE A 54 -40.07 -3.44 6.40
C PHE A 54 -39.62 -3.38 7.87
N VAL A 55 -40.54 -3.68 8.79
CA VAL A 55 -40.26 -3.84 10.23
C VAL A 55 -40.39 -5.32 10.56
N CYS A 56 -39.29 -5.94 10.99
CA CYS A 56 -39.29 -7.32 11.44
C CYS A 56 -39.55 -7.36 12.95
N LYS A 57 -40.60 -8.06 13.38
CA LYS A 57 -41.00 -8.20 14.79
C LYS A 57 -40.95 -9.66 15.19
N THR A 58 -40.31 -9.96 16.32
CA THR A 58 -40.29 -11.29 16.92
C THR A 58 -41.25 -11.30 18.11
N GLU A 59 -42.19 -12.24 18.17
CA GLU A 59 -43.12 -12.41 19.29
C GLU A 59 -42.95 -13.82 19.86
N TYR A 60 -42.76 -13.91 21.18
CA TYR A 60 -42.65 -15.19 21.88
C TYR A 60 -43.99 -15.55 22.50
N THR A 61 -44.44 -16.79 22.31
CA THR A 61 -45.59 -17.35 23.03
C THR A 61 -45.07 -18.48 23.90
N CYS A 62 -45.14 -18.30 25.21
CA CYS A 62 -44.62 -19.25 26.19
C CYS A 62 -45.58 -20.44 26.36
N SER A 63 -45.08 -21.56 26.89
CA SER A 63 -45.84 -22.80 27.10
C SER A 63 -47.08 -22.63 27.99
N ASN A 64 -47.12 -21.58 28.82
CA ASN A 64 -48.24 -21.18 29.67
C ASN A 64 -49.22 -20.20 28.98
N GLY A 65 -49.03 -19.92 27.68
CA GLY A 65 -49.92 -19.09 26.88
C GLY A 65 -49.67 -17.57 26.97
N THR A 66 -48.66 -17.10 27.71
CA THR A 66 -48.32 -15.67 27.74
C THR A 66 -47.51 -15.24 26.52
N VAL A 67 -47.73 -14.00 26.07
CA VAL A 67 -47.05 -13.39 24.92
C VAL A 67 -46.13 -12.27 25.42
N GLY A 68 -44.83 -12.30 25.07
CA GLY A 68 -43.83 -11.34 25.57
C GLY A 68 -42.51 -11.36 24.79
N GLU A 69 -41.50 -10.60 25.26
CA GLU A 69 -40.16 -10.50 24.64
C GLU A 69 -39.19 -11.64 25.04
N SER A 70 -39.54 -12.43 26.05
CA SER A 70 -38.84 -13.66 26.44
C SER A 70 -39.74 -14.54 27.33
N CYS A 71 -39.40 -15.83 27.45
CA CYS A 71 -40.05 -16.76 28.38
C CYS A 71 -39.08 -17.09 29.52
N ALA A 72 -39.25 -16.48 30.69
CA ALA A 72 -38.52 -16.82 31.91
C ALA A 72 -39.48 -17.50 32.91
N GLU A 73 -39.20 -18.75 33.30
CA GLU A 73 -39.87 -19.41 34.42
C GLU A 73 -39.06 -19.14 35.70
N GLY A 74 -39.68 -18.52 36.70
CA GLY A 74 -39.09 -18.26 38.00
C GLY A 74 -39.21 -19.47 38.94
N GLU A 75 -38.17 -19.74 39.73
CA GLU A 75 -38.26 -20.59 40.92
C GLU A 75 -38.55 -19.71 42.15
N SER A 76 -39.77 -19.90 42.66
CA SER A 76 -40.27 -19.79 44.05
C SER A 76 -39.46 -19.01 45.10
N GLU A 77 -40.10 -17.97 45.64
CA GLU A 77 -39.85 -17.40 46.96
C GLU A 77 -39.96 -18.47 48.07
N THR A 78 -39.09 -18.39 49.08
CA THR A 78 -39.43 -18.76 50.46
C THR A 78 -38.88 -17.67 51.40
N GLU A 79 -39.78 -17.18 52.25
CA GLU A 79 -39.60 -16.10 53.21
C GLU A 79 -38.60 -16.43 54.33
N GLY A 80 -37.96 -15.38 54.86
CA GLY A 80 -37.66 -15.29 56.30
C GLY A 80 -36.21 -14.98 56.68
N GLY A 81 -35.96 -13.77 57.19
CA GLY A 81 -34.86 -13.53 58.13
C GLY A 81 -34.15 -12.17 58.00
N ASN A 82 -34.58 -11.21 58.82
CA ASN A 82 -33.87 -9.96 59.12
C ASN A 82 -32.40 -10.19 59.55
N GLY A 83 -31.51 -9.29 59.14
CA GLY A 83 -30.15 -9.17 59.68
C GLY A 83 -29.51 -7.82 59.32
N ASN A 84 -29.43 -6.94 60.32
CA ASN A 84 -28.90 -5.57 60.30
C ASN A 84 -27.45 -5.43 59.83
N GLU A 85 -27.14 -4.21 59.36
CA GLU A 85 -25.81 -3.63 59.30
C GLU A 85 -25.09 -3.58 60.66
N THR A 86 -23.78 -3.83 60.64
CA THR A 86 -22.67 -3.40 61.54
C THR A 86 -21.41 -4.04 60.90
N GLY A 87 -20.20 -3.48 60.78
CA GLY A 87 -19.50 -2.33 61.33
C GLY A 87 -18.03 -2.76 61.60
N GLY A 88 -17.05 -2.03 61.07
CA GLY A 88 -15.59 -2.11 61.39
C GLY A 88 -14.76 -3.12 60.59
N GLU A 89 -13.45 -2.97 60.38
CA GLU A 89 -12.46 -1.91 60.63
C GLU A 89 -11.12 -2.39 60.00
N ASN A 90 -10.29 -1.43 59.55
CA ASN A 90 -8.82 -1.38 59.43
C ASN A 90 -7.92 -2.64 59.32
N GLY A 91 -6.97 -2.56 58.38
CA GLY A 91 -5.66 -3.21 58.45
C GLY A 91 -4.68 -2.54 57.48
N ASN A 92 -3.68 -1.83 58.02
CA ASN A 92 -2.62 -1.11 57.32
C ASN A 92 -1.26 -1.79 57.61
N GLU A 93 -0.19 -1.32 56.94
CA GLU A 93 1.26 -1.60 57.13
C GLU A 93 1.86 -2.77 56.31
N THR A 94 3.14 -2.80 55.88
CA THR A 94 4.18 -1.89 55.30
C THR A 94 5.49 -2.72 55.24
N GLY A 95 6.44 -2.35 54.37
CA GLY A 95 7.84 -2.83 54.39
C GLY A 95 8.14 -3.88 53.30
N GLY A 96 9.19 -3.82 52.50
CA GLY A 96 10.48 -3.13 52.56
C GLY A 96 11.53 -4.10 52.00
N GLY A 97 12.47 -3.65 51.15
CA GLY A 97 13.57 -4.51 50.71
C GLY A 97 14.30 -4.06 49.45
N ASN A 98 15.33 -3.22 49.63
CA ASN A 98 16.42 -3.05 48.66
C ASN A 98 17.32 -4.31 48.68
N GLY A 99 17.85 -4.67 47.51
CA GLY A 99 19.00 -5.55 47.35
C GLY A 99 19.90 -5.04 46.23
N ASN A 100 21.12 -4.65 46.59
CA ASN A 100 22.23 -4.26 45.73
C ASN A 100 23.33 -5.34 45.84
N GLU A 101 24.24 -5.44 44.87
CA GLU A 101 25.56 -6.17 44.80
C GLU A 101 25.67 -7.11 43.58
N THR A 102 26.81 -7.38 42.93
CA THR A 102 28.02 -6.65 42.41
C THR A 102 28.85 -7.66 41.58
N GLY A 103 29.69 -7.20 40.64
CA GLY A 103 30.85 -7.91 40.04
C GLY A 103 30.64 -8.47 38.61
N GLY A 104 31.41 -8.07 37.57
CA GLY A 104 32.82 -8.42 37.24
C GLY A 104 32.81 -9.60 36.23
N GLU A 105 33.55 -9.71 35.12
CA GLU A 105 34.82 -9.17 34.62
C GLU A 105 34.94 -9.30 33.08
N ASN A 106 35.98 -8.66 32.54
CA ASN A 106 36.47 -8.70 31.16
C ASN A 106 37.06 -10.07 30.75
N GLY A 107 36.99 -10.37 29.44
CA GLY A 107 37.80 -11.40 28.79
C GLY A 107 38.27 -10.94 27.40
N ASN A 108 39.54 -10.52 27.32
CA ASN A 108 40.29 -10.33 26.08
C ASN A 108 40.90 -11.66 25.65
N GLU A 109 40.74 -12.06 24.39
CA GLU A 109 41.71 -12.94 23.73
C GLU A 109 42.14 -12.34 22.38
N THR A 110 43.45 -12.22 22.22
CA THR A 110 44.14 -11.94 20.96
C THR A 110 45.03 -13.14 20.64
N GLY A 111 45.00 -13.60 19.39
CA GLY A 111 45.88 -14.65 18.88
C GLY A 111 45.69 -14.82 17.38
N GLY A 112 46.61 -14.23 16.59
CA GLY A 112 46.54 -14.16 15.14
C GLY A 112 47.09 -15.38 14.38
N GLY A 113 46.85 -15.37 13.07
CA GLY A 113 47.49 -16.24 12.08
C GLY A 113 47.23 -15.72 10.67
N ASN A 114 48.25 -15.14 10.05
CA ASN A 114 48.27 -14.67 8.66
C ASN A 114 48.19 -15.85 7.67
N GLY A 115 47.35 -15.71 6.65
CA GLY A 115 47.39 -16.48 5.40
C GLY A 115 46.84 -15.61 4.27
N ASN A 116 47.74 -15.15 3.38
CA ASN A 116 47.40 -14.46 2.14
C ASN A 116 46.71 -15.43 1.17
N GLU A 117 45.47 -15.14 0.76
CA GLU A 117 44.98 -15.48 -0.58
C GLU A 117 44.10 -14.34 -1.13
N THR A 118 44.39 -13.98 -2.37
CA THR A 118 43.78 -12.92 -3.16
C THR A 118 42.46 -13.37 -3.79
N GLY A 119 41.43 -12.50 -3.72
CA GLY A 119 40.39 -12.37 -4.74
C GLY A 119 39.00 -12.88 -4.36
N GLY A 120 38.03 -11.95 -4.31
CA GLY A 120 36.59 -12.26 -4.25
C GLY A 120 35.86 -11.39 -3.23
N GLY A 121 35.32 -10.25 -3.69
CA GLY A 121 34.54 -9.35 -2.84
C GLY A 121 33.26 -10.01 -2.33
N ASN A 122 32.95 -9.78 -1.07
CA ASN A 122 31.65 -10.07 -0.48
C ASN A 122 31.19 -8.89 0.37
N GLY A 123 29.90 -8.62 0.26
CA GLY A 123 29.23 -7.44 0.78
C GLY A 123 29.13 -7.41 2.30
N ASN A 124 29.00 -6.19 2.81
CA ASN A 124 28.59 -5.95 4.18
C ASN A 124 27.08 -6.15 4.29
N GLU A 125 26.70 -7.17 5.06
CA GLU A 125 25.39 -7.25 5.69
C GLU A 125 25.32 -6.26 6.86
N THR A 126 24.33 -5.38 6.85
CA THR A 126 23.90 -4.65 8.03
C THR A 126 22.38 -4.59 8.09
N GLY A 127 21.82 -5.21 9.13
CA GLY A 127 20.62 -4.71 9.83
C GLY A 127 19.27 -5.26 9.39
N GLY A 128 18.75 -6.22 10.15
CA GLY A 128 17.46 -6.89 9.99
C GLY A 128 16.25 -6.00 9.65
N GLY A 129 15.64 -6.32 8.51
CA GLY A 129 14.27 -6.00 8.15
C GLY A 129 13.60 -7.27 7.63
N ASN A 130 12.52 -7.72 8.28
CA ASN A 130 11.77 -8.92 7.91
C ASN A 130 10.97 -8.67 6.61
N GLY A 131 11.63 -8.78 5.46
CA GLY A 131 10.98 -8.88 4.15
C GLY A 131 10.59 -10.32 3.88
N THR A 132 9.29 -10.59 3.75
CA THR A 132 8.77 -11.86 3.25
C THR A 132 9.34 -12.15 1.87
N GLY A 133 9.98 -13.31 1.71
CA GLY A 133 10.68 -13.72 0.51
C GLY A 133 9.80 -13.78 -0.73
N GLY A 134 9.98 -12.80 -1.61
CA GLY A 134 9.91 -12.98 -3.05
C GLY A 134 11.34 -13.03 -3.59
N ASN A 135 11.61 -13.92 -4.55
CA ASN A 135 12.88 -13.99 -5.26
C ASN A 135 13.38 -12.57 -5.61
N HIS A 136 14.53 -12.17 -5.08
CA HIS A 136 15.20 -10.88 -5.37
C HIS A 136 15.82 -10.89 -6.78
N ASP A 137 15.04 -11.24 -7.80
CA ASP A 137 15.47 -11.19 -9.21
C ASP A 137 15.11 -9.84 -9.86
N ARG A 138 14.34 -8.97 -9.17
CA ARG A 138 14.04 -7.63 -9.66
C ARG A 138 15.20 -6.68 -9.34
N LYS A 139 15.66 -5.98 -10.37
CA LYS A 139 16.68 -4.93 -10.24
C LYS A 139 16.19 -3.79 -9.33
N PRO A 140 17.08 -3.19 -8.52
CA PRO A 140 16.76 -1.97 -7.79
C PRO A 140 16.30 -0.86 -8.74
N PRO A 141 15.42 0.06 -8.31
CA PRO A 141 14.83 1.06 -9.20
C PRO A 141 15.86 2.04 -9.77
N LYS A 142 16.94 2.34 -9.04
CA LYS A 142 18.09 3.09 -9.58
C LYS A 142 18.77 2.35 -10.74
N GLU A 143 18.93 1.04 -10.65
CA GLU A 143 19.52 0.26 -11.74
C GLU A 143 18.59 0.26 -12.96
N ILE A 144 17.28 0.04 -12.76
CA ILE A 144 16.27 0.14 -13.82
C ILE A 144 16.38 1.49 -14.53
N LEU A 145 16.41 2.60 -13.79
CA LEU A 145 16.54 3.94 -14.35
C LEU A 145 17.84 4.11 -15.17
N GLU A 146 18.97 3.59 -14.68
CA GLU A 146 20.23 3.61 -15.41
C GLU A 146 20.21 2.73 -16.68
N GLU A 147 19.42 1.66 -16.71
CA GLU A 147 19.22 0.88 -17.94
C GLU A 147 18.48 1.66 -19.02
N TYR A 148 17.45 2.43 -18.64
CA TYR A 148 16.79 3.34 -19.58
C TYR A 148 17.78 4.36 -20.14
N LYS A 149 18.63 4.96 -19.30
CA LYS A 149 19.66 5.93 -19.74
C LYS A 149 20.68 5.31 -20.68
N LYS A 150 21.17 4.11 -20.37
CA LYS A 150 22.09 3.34 -21.24
C LYS A 150 21.46 3.03 -22.60
N LYS A 151 20.17 2.71 -22.62
CA LYS A 151 19.39 2.44 -23.85
C LYS A 151 18.96 3.71 -24.57
N LYS A 152 19.13 4.89 -23.98
CA LYS A 152 18.64 6.18 -24.50
C LYS A 152 17.12 6.19 -24.70
N GLN A 153 16.44 5.35 -23.93
CA GLN A 153 15.01 5.13 -24.04
C GLN A 153 14.29 6.12 -23.13
N GLY A 154 13.40 6.92 -23.71
CA GLY A 154 12.62 7.89 -22.96
C GLY A 154 11.56 7.23 -22.10
N ILE A 155 11.35 7.80 -20.93
CA ILE A 155 10.40 7.31 -19.93
C ILE A 155 9.01 7.90 -20.18
N ILE A 156 7.97 7.10 -19.95
CA ILE A 156 6.60 7.59 -19.87
C ILE A 156 6.10 7.36 -18.45
N ALA A 157 5.72 8.44 -17.78
CA ALA A 157 5.19 8.40 -16.42
C ALA A 157 3.69 8.72 -16.39
N GLY A 158 2.98 8.22 -15.38
CA GLY A 158 1.57 8.54 -15.21
C GLY A 158 1.13 8.50 -13.77
N TYR A 159 0.26 9.43 -13.41
CA TYR A 159 -0.37 9.44 -12.10
C TYR A 159 -1.55 8.47 -12.08
N TYR A 160 -1.48 7.49 -11.18
CA TYR A 160 -2.56 6.59 -10.83
C TYR A 160 -3.26 7.13 -9.58
N GLY A 161 -4.42 7.77 -9.76
CA GLY A 161 -5.27 8.15 -8.63
C GLY A 161 -5.75 6.92 -7.87
N SER A 162 -5.43 6.82 -6.58
CA SER A 162 -5.81 5.74 -5.67
C SER A 162 -7.33 5.56 -5.56
N TRP A 163 -8.11 6.59 -5.90
CA TRP A 163 -9.56 6.50 -6.01
C TRP A 163 -10.06 5.67 -7.20
N ASN A 164 -9.19 5.36 -8.16
CA ASN A 164 -9.55 4.54 -9.31
C ASN A 164 -9.70 3.07 -8.95
N SER A 165 -9.18 2.61 -7.81
CA SER A 165 -9.33 1.22 -7.37
C SER A 165 -10.73 0.89 -6.80
N GLN A 166 -11.75 1.74 -7.05
CA GLN A 166 -13.05 1.69 -6.36
C GLN A 166 -14.23 1.46 -7.31
N GLY A 167 -15.23 0.72 -6.82
CA GLY A 167 -16.54 0.56 -7.47
C GLY A 167 -16.56 -0.35 -8.68
N ASP A 168 -17.73 -0.50 -9.31
CA ASP A 168 -17.97 -1.45 -10.41
C ASP A 168 -17.18 -1.12 -11.70
N ARG A 169 -16.57 0.06 -11.76
CA ARG A 169 -15.72 0.52 -12.88
C ARG A 169 -14.29 0.79 -12.45
N ALA A 170 -13.85 0.16 -11.35
CA ALA A 170 -12.49 0.28 -10.86
C ALA A 170 -11.47 0.01 -11.97
N LYS A 171 -10.42 0.82 -11.99
CA LYS A 171 -9.22 0.62 -12.81
C LYS A 171 -8.08 0.23 -11.89
N GLU A 172 -7.56 -0.97 -12.10
CA GLU A 172 -6.40 -1.48 -11.38
C GLU A 172 -5.12 -0.89 -11.99
N MET A 173 -4.00 -0.92 -11.26
CA MET A 173 -2.70 -0.50 -11.83
C MET A 173 -2.26 -1.37 -13.02
N THR A 174 -2.78 -2.60 -13.12
CA THR A 174 -2.59 -3.49 -14.28
C THR A 174 -3.37 -3.07 -15.52
N ASP A 175 -4.34 -2.17 -15.39
CA ASP A 175 -5.05 -1.63 -16.56
C ASP A 175 -4.27 -0.49 -17.23
N SER A 176 -3.16 -0.05 -16.63
CA SER A 176 -2.32 1.00 -17.21
C SER A 176 -1.54 0.44 -18.38
N ASN A 177 -1.52 1.17 -19.50
CA ASN A 177 -0.83 0.76 -20.72
C ASN A 177 0.64 0.35 -20.46
N PRO A 178 1.14 -0.75 -21.09
CA PRO A 178 2.51 -1.23 -20.93
C PRO A 178 3.61 -0.20 -21.25
N MET A 179 3.31 0.81 -22.06
CA MET A 179 4.23 1.91 -22.39
C MET A 179 4.59 2.76 -21.16
N VAL A 180 3.75 2.79 -20.13
CA VAL A 180 4.00 3.52 -18.88
C VAL A 180 5.05 2.78 -18.06
N SER A 181 6.19 3.43 -17.82
CA SER A 181 7.35 2.90 -17.11
C SER A 181 7.41 3.34 -15.64
N VAL A 182 6.82 4.49 -15.30
CA VAL A 182 6.74 5.02 -13.94
C VAL A 182 5.28 5.28 -13.57
N LEU A 183 4.81 4.71 -12.45
CA LEU A 183 3.51 5.02 -11.88
C LEU A 183 3.66 5.77 -10.57
N TYR A 184 3.04 6.95 -10.50
CA TYR A 184 2.88 7.72 -9.28
C TYR A 184 1.54 7.34 -8.63
N ILE A 185 1.59 6.72 -7.44
CA ILE A 185 0.39 6.35 -6.69
C ILE A 185 -0.09 7.57 -5.91
N ALA A 186 -1.20 8.15 -6.37
CA ALA A 186 -1.66 9.49 -5.99
C ALA A 186 -2.96 9.49 -5.17
N PHE A 187 -3.19 10.38 -4.21
CA PHE A 187 -2.18 11.07 -3.43
C PHE A 187 -2.21 10.55 -2.01
N ALA A 188 -1.04 10.47 -1.40
CA ALA A 188 -0.90 10.28 0.02
C ALA A 188 -0.66 11.63 0.71
N ARG A 189 -1.07 11.73 1.98
CA ARG A 189 -0.81 12.91 2.81
C ARG A 189 0.68 13.04 3.07
N ILE A 190 1.23 14.25 2.99
CA ILE A 190 2.61 14.49 3.43
C ILE A 190 2.74 14.18 4.93
N ASN A 191 1.79 14.67 5.74
CA ASN A 191 1.71 14.38 7.17
C ASN A 191 0.91 13.11 7.50
N MET A 192 1.09 12.04 6.72
CA MET A 192 0.30 10.82 6.89
C MET A 192 0.46 10.21 8.28
N PHE A 193 -0.63 9.59 8.73
CA PHE A 193 -0.60 8.62 9.81
C PHE A 193 -0.67 7.20 9.23
N TYR A 194 0.34 6.37 9.48
CA TYR A 194 0.43 5.00 8.99
C TYR A 194 0.82 4.03 10.12
N ASP A 195 -0.05 3.07 10.36
CA ASP A 195 0.13 2.00 11.35
C ASP A 195 -0.49 0.70 10.83
N VAL A 196 0.35 -0.31 10.61
CA VAL A 196 -0.05 -1.65 10.13
C VAL A 196 -0.45 -2.60 11.24
N SER A 197 -0.08 -2.31 12.49
CA SER A 197 -0.49 -3.11 13.65
C SER A 197 -2.00 -3.00 13.90
N ARG A 198 -2.63 -2.02 13.27
CA ARG A 198 -4.06 -1.77 13.28
C ARG A 198 -4.63 -2.06 11.87
N PRO A 199 -4.83 -3.33 11.46
CA PRO A 199 -5.52 -3.63 10.21
C PRO A 199 -6.95 -3.09 10.29
N PHE A 200 -7.15 -1.88 9.81
CA PHE A 200 -8.42 -1.17 9.94
C PHE A 200 -9.45 -1.80 8.99
N ASN A 201 -10.26 -2.70 9.53
CA ASN A 201 -11.41 -3.23 8.82
C ASN A 201 -12.52 -2.17 8.80
N GLY A 202 -12.78 -1.65 7.60
CA GLY A 202 -14.05 -1.00 7.30
C GLY A 202 -14.07 0.49 7.62
N LYS A 203 -13.55 1.27 6.67
CA LYS A 203 -14.19 2.43 6.01
C LYS A 203 -13.08 3.14 5.25
N GLN A 204 -13.07 3.09 3.92
CA GLN A 204 -12.22 3.91 3.04
C GLN A 204 -11.97 5.34 3.56
N LYS A 205 -13.02 5.97 4.11
CA LYS A 205 -12.96 7.30 4.76
C LYS A 205 -11.90 7.42 5.86
N PHE A 206 -11.61 6.34 6.57
CA PHE A 206 -10.58 6.28 7.60
C PHE A 206 -9.17 6.31 6.99
N LEU A 207 -8.90 5.43 6.02
CA LEU A 207 -7.62 5.38 5.31
C LEU A 207 -7.33 6.72 4.61
N LEU A 208 -8.33 7.28 3.94
CA LEU A 208 -8.32 8.63 3.40
C LEU A 208 -8.00 9.71 4.46
N ARG A 209 -8.62 9.63 5.65
CA ARG A 209 -8.34 10.59 6.75
C ARG A 209 -6.92 10.46 7.29
N LYS A 210 -6.38 9.24 7.39
CA LYS A 210 -5.08 8.97 8.02
C LYS A 210 -3.93 9.20 7.05
N HIS A 211 -3.94 8.57 5.87
CA HIS A 211 -2.82 8.64 4.93
C HIS A 211 -3.18 9.18 3.55
N GLY A 212 -4.45 9.53 3.28
CA GLY A 212 -4.86 10.19 2.03
C GLY A 212 -5.20 9.25 0.87
N LEU A 213 -4.52 8.10 0.75
CA LEU A 213 -4.87 7.09 -0.26
C LEU A 213 -6.27 6.50 -0.04
N GLU A 214 -7.01 6.28 -1.12
CA GLU A 214 -8.41 5.88 -1.06
C GLU A 214 -8.69 4.39 -1.35
N TYR A 215 -7.72 3.51 -1.13
CA TYR A 215 -7.98 2.07 -1.19
C TYR A 215 -9.00 1.66 -0.10
N GLU A 216 -9.79 0.61 -0.34
CA GLU A 216 -10.71 0.12 0.70
C GLU A 216 -9.95 -0.57 1.85
N THR A 217 -8.83 -1.21 1.53
CA THR A 217 -7.95 -1.94 2.46
C THR A 217 -6.49 -1.85 2.01
N TYR A 218 -5.55 -2.01 2.95
CA TYR A 218 -4.13 -2.19 2.61
C TYR A 218 -3.90 -3.41 1.70
N GLY A 219 -4.71 -4.47 1.84
CA GLY A 219 -4.60 -5.68 1.04
C GLY A 219 -4.88 -5.44 -0.43
N MET A 220 -5.84 -4.56 -0.75
CA MET A 220 -6.09 -4.15 -2.13
C MET A 220 -4.89 -3.44 -2.74
N MET A 221 -4.31 -2.48 -2.01
CA MET A 221 -3.13 -1.76 -2.47
C MET A 221 -1.94 -2.69 -2.71
N LEU A 222 -1.61 -3.53 -1.71
CA LEU A 222 -0.48 -4.45 -1.75
C LEU A 222 -0.60 -5.46 -2.90
N ASN A 223 -1.78 -6.06 -3.07
CA ASN A 223 -2.01 -7.03 -4.14
C ASN A 223 -2.00 -6.35 -5.51
N GLY A 224 -2.54 -5.14 -5.64
CA GLY A 224 -2.42 -4.34 -6.87
C GLY A 224 -0.95 -4.11 -7.26
N ILE A 225 -0.11 -3.69 -6.30
CA ILE A 225 1.34 -3.47 -6.49
C ILE A 225 2.03 -4.75 -6.94
N ARG A 226 1.73 -5.88 -6.28
CA ARG A 226 2.32 -7.19 -6.62
C ARG A 226 1.92 -7.66 -8.01
N ARG A 227 0.63 -7.56 -8.36
CA ARG A 227 0.14 -7.95 -9.68
C ARG A 227 0.83 -7.16 -10.78
N ILE A 228 0.94 -5.83 -10.62
CA ILE A 228 1.58 -5.03 -11.66
C ILE A 228 3.07 -5.28 -11.78
N ARG A 229 3.78 -5.57 -10.68
CA ARG A 229 5.19 -5.96 -10.72
C ARG A 229 5.45 -7.32 -11.34
N LYS A 230 4.54 -8.28 -11.14
CA LYS A 230 4.64 -9.57 -11.84
C LYS A 230 4.43 -9.37 -13.35
N ALA A 231 3.46 -8.54 -13.76
CA ALA A 231 3.17 -8.26 -15.16
C ALA A 231 4.28 -7.43 -15.84
N ARG A 232 4.89 -6.51 -15.07
CA ARG A 232 5.92 -5.56 -15.50
C ARG A 232 7.04 -5.48 -14.46
N PRO A 233 8.05 -6.38 -14.52
CA PRO A 233 9.15 -6.38 -13.55
C PRO A 233 10.00 -5.10 -13.56
N ASP A 234 10.00 -4.35 -14.66
CA ASP A 234 10.72 -3.11 -14.86
C ASP A 234 9.93 -1.85 -14.46
N ILE A 235 8.65 -1.97 -14.08
CA ILE A 235 7.86 -0.79 -13.68
C ILE A 235 8.38 -0.19 -12.37
N ILE A 236 8.48 1.14 -12.32
CA ILE A 236 8.83 1.90 -11.12
C ILE A 236 7.55 2.43 -10.47
N LEU A 237 7.34 2.14 -9.19
CA LEU A 237 6.16 2.56 -8.42
C LEU A 237 6.56 3.55 -7.31
N LEU A 238 6.11 4.79 -7.41
CA LEU A 238 6.44 5.84 -6.45
C LEU A 238 5.20 6.26 -5.66
N LEU A 239 5.35 6.41 -4.34
CA LEU A 239 4.31 7.01 -3.51
C LEU A 239 4.28 8.52 -3.72
N SER A 240 3.22 9.07 -4.31
CA SER A 240 3.11 10.52 -4.49
C SER A 240 2.48 11.19 -3.26
N LEU A 241 3.22 12.10 -2.65
CA LEU A 241 2.90 12.83 -1.43
C LEU A 241 2.43 14.25 -1.79
N GLY A 242 1.28 14.67 -1.29
CA GLY A 242 0.81 16.05 -1.45
C GLY A 242 -0.23 16.23 -2.55
N GLY A 243 0.13 16.96 -3.61
CA GLY A 243 -0.76 17.55 -4.59
C GLY A 243 -1.57 18.73 -4.01
N GLU A 244 -2.47 19.32 -4.80
CA GLU A 244 -3.39 20.38 -4.32
C GLU A 244 -4.24 19.97 -3.10
N THR A 245 -4.33 18.65 -2.81
CA THR A 245 -5.22 18.08 -1.80
C THR A 245 -4.60 18.04 -0.38
N TYR A 246 -3.32 17.67 -0.24
CA TYR A 246 -2.72 17.34 1.07
C TYR A 246 -1.56 18.23 1.49
N MET A 247 -1.82 19.54 1.44
CA MET A 247 -0.92 20.57 1.93
C MET A 247 -0.80 20.61 3.45
N ILE A 248 0.31 21.17 3.90
CA ILE A 248 0.74 21.21 5.29
C ILE A 248 1.10 22.64 5.71
N ASP A 249 0.99 22.89 7.00
CA ASP A 249 1.43 24.12 7.60
C ASP A 249 2.96 24.10 7.74
N ILE A 250 3.65 24.93 6.95
CA ILE A 250 5.11 25.00 6.93
C ILE A 250 5.74 25.52 8.23
N THR A 251 4.92 26.06 9.15
CA THR A 251 5.39 26.49 10.47
C THR A 251 5.50 25.35 11.47
N LYS A 252 4.91 24.18 11.17
CA LYS A 252 4.96 23.00 12.03
C LYS A 252 6.19 22.16 11.76
N ASP A 253 6.65 21.48 12.81
CA ASP A 253 7.72 20.51 12.72
C ASP A 253 7.33 19.29 11.87
N ILE A 254 8.37 18.62 11.35
CA ILE A 254 8.25 17.44 10.51
C ILE A 254 8.51 16.21 11.39
N ASP A 255 7.45 15.53 11.81
CA ASP A 255 7.48 14.36 12.71
C ASP A 255 6.95 13.06 12.05
N TYR A 256 6.55 13.14 10.79
CA TYR A 256 5.86 12.07 10.05
C TYR A 256 6.76 11.26 9.10
N ILE A 257 8.06 11.56 9.02
CA ILE A 257 9.00 10.94 8.06
C ILE A 257 9.07 9.43 8.22
N GLN A 258 9.11 8.94 9.47
CA GLN A 258 9.15 7.50 9.74
C GLN A 258 7.92 6.77 9.20
N GLN A 259 6.76 7.44 9.17
CA GLN A 259 5.51 6.85 8.67
C GLN A 259 5.52 6.71 7.14
N ILE A 260 6.06 7.72 6.43
CA ILE A 260 6.29 7.66 4.98
C ILE A 260 7.24 6.50 4.66
N VAL A 261 8.40 6.47 5.32
CA VAL A 261 9.43 5.44 5.08
C VAL A 261 8.89 4.06 5.38
N LYS A 262 8.13 3.90 6.47
CA LYS A 262 7.50 2.63 6.82
C LYS A 262 6.52 2.17 5.75
N LEU A 263 5.65 3.04 5.24
CA LEU A 263 4.71 2.68 4.16
C LEU A 263 5.45 2.28 2.89
N VAL A 264 6.47 3.06 2.48
CA VAL A 264 7.31 2.71 1.34
C VAL A 264 7.96 1.34 1.52
N SER A 265 8.45 1.02 2.71
CA SER A 265 9.05 -0.28 3.03
C SER A 265 8.03 -1.42 3.04
N ASP A 266 6.92 -1.27 3.75
CA ASP A 266 5.90 -2.32 3.93
C ASP A 266 5.21 -2.72 2.62
N PHE A 267 5.08 -1.77 1.69
CA PHE A 267 4.54 -2.01 0.34
C PHE A 267 5.62 -2.22 -0.72
N ASP A 268 6.88 -2.24 -0.31
CA ASP A 268 8.07 -2.35 -1.16
C ASP A 268 8.10 -1.33 -2.31
N LEU A 269 7.56 -0.12 -2.13
CA LEU A 269 7.55 0.91 -3.18
C LEU A 269 8.96 1.31 -3.59
N ASP A 270 9.14 1.78 -4.82
CA ASP A 270 10.45 2.12 -5.39
C ASP A 270 10.98 3.47 -4.90
N GLY A 271 10.18 4.22 -4.16
CA GLY A 271 10.53 5.52 -3.65
C GLY A 271 9.32 6.40 -3.39
N VAL A 272 9.58 7.71 -3.33
CA VAL A 272 8.55 8.73 -3.16
C VAL A 272 8.60 9.74 -4.28
N ASP A 273 7.46 10.34 -4.54
CA ASP A 273 7.30 11.58 -5.27
C ASP A 273 6.77 12.65 -4.32
N ILE A 274 7.38 13.83 -4.32
CA ILE A 274 6.90 14.95 -3.51
C ILE A 274 6.23 15.93 -4.46
N ASP A 275 4.90 15.90 -4.49
CA ASP A 275 4.12 16.82 -5.30
C ASP A 275 3.75 18.06 -4.48
N TRP A 276 4.63 19.06 -4.58
CA TRP A 276 4.62 20.23 -3.71
C TRP A 276 3.85 21.40 -4.32
N GLU A 277 2.63 21.59 -3.85
CA GLU A 277 1.73 22.67 -4.29
C GLU A 277 1.18 23.44 -3.07
N PRO A 278 1.95 24.34 -2.44
CA PRO A 278 1.55 24.99 -1.20
C PRO A 278 0.31 25.90 -1.40
N HIS A 279 -0.71 25.75 -0.55
CA HIS A 279 -1.96 26.52 -0.58
C HIS A 279 -2.79 26.44 -1.87
N GLY A 280 -2.54 25.47 -2.75
CA GLY A 280 -3.33 25.24 -3.98
C GLY A 280 -3.14 26.38 -4.97
N SER A 281 -2.06 27.14 -4.77
CA SER A 281 -1.70 28.29 -5.55
C SER A 281 -0.20 28.27 -5.74
N PHE A 282 0.19 28.43 -6.99
CA PHE A 282 1.58 28.55 -7.38
C PHE A 282 2.24 29.85 -6.91
N ASN A 283 1.48 30.78 -6.32
CA ASN A 283 1.98 32.08 -5.87
C ASN A 283 3.05 31.97 -4.77
N ASN A 284 2.97 30.94 -3.93
CA ASN A 284 3.85 30.78 -2.77
C ASN A 284 5.11 29.98 -3.09
N LEU A 285 5.26 29.47 -4.32
CA LEU A 285 6.41 28.68 -4.73
C LEU A 285 7.70 29.51 -4.80
N ASN A 286 7.61 30.81 -5.09
CA ASN A 286 8.75 31.74 -5.05
C ASN A 286 8.90 32.48 -3.72
N GLU A 287 8.45 31.89 -2.62
CA GLU A 287 8.78 32.35 -1.28
C GLU A 287 9.88 31.47 -0.68
N LEU A 288 10.94 32.11 -0.15
CA LEU A 288 12.11 31.41 0.38
C LEU A 288 11.74 30.45 1.53
N SER A 289 10.74 30.79 2.35
CA SER A 289 10.24 29.94 3.44
C SER A 289 9.67 28.62 2.94
N PHE A 290 8.85 28.65 1.88
CA PHE A 290 8.25 27.46 1.26
C PHE A 290 9.32 26.62 0.55
N SER A 291 10.24 27.26 -0.18
CA SER A 291 11.37 26.58 -0.81
C SER A 291 12.28 25.90 0.22
N ASN A 292 12.60 26.57 1.33
CA ASN A 292 13.39 26.00 2.42
C ASN A 292 12.67 24.83 3.12
N TYR A 293 11.36 24.91 3.28
CA TYR A 293 10.57 23.79 3.81
C TYR A 293 10.66 22.58 2.89
N TYR A 294 10.52 22.78 1.58
CA TYR A 294 10.64 21.71 0.59
C TYR A 294 12.03 21.06 0.63
N ILE A 295 13.09 21.88 0.67
CA ILE A 295 14.47 21.41 0.86
C ILE A 295 14.63 20.60 2.15
N LYS A 296 14.06 21.07 3.27
CA LYS A 296 14.08 20.36 4.56
C LYS A 296 13.38 18.99 4.43
N LEU A 297 12.23 18.93 3.78
CA LEU A 297 11.49 17.69 3.55
C LEU A 297 12.30 16.70 2.70
N ILE A 298 12.88 17.13 1.58
CA ILE A 298 13.74 16.29 0.72
C ILE A 298 14.92 15.73 1.52
N ASN A 299 15.60 16.58 2.31
CA ASN A 299 16.74 16.15 3.13
C ASN A 299 16.33 15.09 4.15
N LEU A 300 15.20 15.29 4.84
CA LEU A 300 14.72 14.37 5.86
C LEU A 300 14.31 13.03 5.26
N ILE A 301 13.58 13.04 4.13
CA ILE A 301 13.20 11.80 3.43
C ILE A 301 14.46 11.06 2.99
N ARG A 302 15.39 11.72 2.29
CA ARG A 302 16.62 11.06 1.81
C ARG A 302 17.47 10.48 2.93
N SER A 303 17.48 11.11 4.10
CA SER A 303 18.27 10.64 5.25
C SER A 303 17.65 9.41 5.93
N ASN A 304 16.39 9.08 5.66
CA ASN A 304 15.66 7.99 6.31
C ASN A 304 15.18 6.90 5.34
N ILE A 305 15.10 7.18 4.03
CA ILE A 305 14.76 6.19 3.01
C ILE A 305 16.03 5.45 2.55
N PRO A 306 15.97 4.14 2.25
CA PRO A 306 17.12 3.41 1.72
C PRO A 306 17.71 4.05 0.45
N GLU A 307 19.04 3.99 0.30
CA GLU A 307 19.76 4.69 -0.76
C GLU A 307 19.34 4.25 -2.16
N GLU A 308 18.97 2.98 -2.33
CA GLU A 308 18.52 2.40 -3.59
C GLU A 308 17.15 2.89 -4.05
N LYS A 309 16.36 3.51 -3.16
CA LYS A 309 15.04 4.06 -3.46
C LYS A 309 15.16 5.44 -4.13
N LEU A 310 14.18 5.75 -4.96
CA LEU A 310 14.14 6.99 -5.74
C LEU A 310 13.45 8.12 -4.98
N ILE A 311 13.90 9.35 -5.22
CA ILE A 311 13.14 10.56 -4.88
C ILE A 311 12.83 11.30 -6.17
N SER A 312 11.54 11.37 -6.48
CA SER A 312 10.96 12.26 -7.48
C SER A 312 10.46 13.53 -6.80
N ILE A 313 10.56 14.65 -7.50
CA ILE A 313 9.94 15.92 -7.10
C ILE A 313 9.03 16.41 -8.22
N SER A 314 7.87 16.94 -7.82
CA SER A 314 6.86 17.44 -8.76
C SER A 314 6.48 18.87 -8.40
N GLY A 315 6.16 19.67 -9.41
CA GLY A 315 5.81 21.08 -9.22
C GLY A 315 5.50 21.85 -10.51
N SER A 316 5.11 23.11 -10.32
CA SER A 316 4.52 24.01 -11.32
C SER A 316 5.31 24.20 -12.63
N SER A 317 4.57 24.64 -13.65
CA SER A 317 4.93 24.76 -15.07
C SER A 317 6.15 25.60 -15.38
N ASN A 318 6.48 26.62 -14.61
CA ASN A 318 7.41 27.64 -15.14
C ASN A 318 8.88 27.24 -15.04
N ALA A 319 9.10 26.00 -14.65
CA ALA A 319 10.35 25.31 -14.81
C ALA A 319 11.51 25.95 -14.05
N ALA A 320 12.72 25.48 -14.35
CA ALA A 320 13.94 26.08 -13.88
C ALA A 320 14.34 27.32 -14.72
N LEU A 321 13.36 28.05 -15.26
CA LEU A 321 13.57 29.38 -15.83
C LEU A 321 13.97 30.32 -14.69
N SER A 322 15.04 31.09 -14.87
CA SER A 322 15.44 32.06 -13.86
C SER A 322 14.37 33.14 -13.71
N CYS A 323 14.04 33.48 -12.48
CA CYS A 323 13.01 34.46 -12.20
C CYS A 323 13.42 35.86 -12.71
N VAL A 324 12.48 36.55 -13.37
CA VAL A 324 12.68 37.93 -13.89
C VAL A 324 11.95 38.98 -13.05
N SER A 325 10.76 38.63 -12.54
CA SER A 325 9.86 39.57 -11.86
C SER A 325 10.15 39.79 -10.37
N VAL A 326 11.01 38.97 -9.75
CA VAL A 326 11.35 39.06 -8.33
C VAL A 326 12.81 39.47 -8.13
N ASN A 327 13.04 40.31 -7.13
CA ASN A 327 14.39 40.75 -6.74
C ASN A 327 15.18 39.65 -6.02
N GLU A 328 14.51 38.60 -5.58
CA GLU A 328 15.10 37.48 -4.88
C GLU A 328 16.16 36.78 -5.74
N THR A 329 17.31 36.48 -5.15
CA THR A 329 18.45 35.86 -5.84
C THR A 329 18.38 34.33 -5.84
N PHE A 330 17.63 33.73 -4.92
CA PHE A 330 17.58 32.27 -4.76
C PHE A 330 16.95 31.54 -5.96
N CYS A 331 16.14 32.24 -6.77
CA CYS A 331 15.48 31.72 -7.97
C CYS A 331 16.22 32.06 -9.28
N LYS A 332 17.49 32.49 -9.20
CA LYS A 332 18.32 32.90 -10.34
C LYS A 332 19.54 32.00 -10.47
N ASP A 333 19.89 31.66 -11.71
CA ASP A 333 21.14 30.98 -12.06
C ASP A 333 21.74 31.67 -13.29
N GLU A 334 22.84 32.40 -13.09
CA GLU A 334 23.48 33.18 -14.16
C GLU A 334 24.16 32.30 -15.23
N GLU A 335 24.50 31.05 -14.86
CA GLU A 335 25.12 30.08 -15.78
C GLU A 335 24.08 29.38 -16.67
N SER A 336 22.80 29.37 -16.25
CA SER A 336 21.71 28.81 -17.03
C SER A 336 21.59 29.52 -18.39
N PRO A 337 21.39 28.79 -19.49
CA PRO A 337 21.01 29.38 -20.78
C PRO A 337 19.70 30.20 -20.70
N TYR A 338 18.86 29.88 -19.71
CA TYR A 338 17.63 30.59 -19.38
C TYR A 338 17.81 31.46 -18.13
N ASN A 339 18.91 32.22 -18.06
CA ASN A 339 19.17 33.19 -17.00
C ASN A 339 18.28 34.44 -17.11
N SER A 340 18.22 35.24 -16.03
CA SER A 340 17.36 36.42 -15.95
C SER A 340 17.67 37.47 -17.02
N ASN A 341 18.93 37.59 -17.46
CA ASN A 341 19.32 38.53 -18.52
C ASN A 341 18.75 38.10 -19.89
N TYR A 342 18.94 36.83 -20.27
CA TYR A 342 18.37 36.28 -21.50
C TYR A 342 16.85 36.40 -21.51
N LEU A 343 16.20 36.03 -20.42
CA LEU A 343 14.74 36.06 -20.29
C LEU A 343 14.20 37.48 -20.33
N SER A 344 14.86 38.45 -19.70
CA SER A 344 14.45 39.88 -19.77
C SER A 344 14.45 40.42 -21.20
N GLN A 345 15.39 39.96 -22.05
CA GLN A 345 15.44 40.35 -23.46
C GLN A 345 14.33 39.73 -24.32
N GLN A 346 13.55 38.77 -23.78
CA GLN A 346 12.44 38.15 -24.49
C GLN A 346 11.18 39.01 -24.50
N MET A 347 11.09 40.05 -23.66
CA MET A 347 9.93 40.95 -23.63
C MET A 347 9.54 41.47 -25.03
N ASP A 348 10.53 41.80 -25.86
CA ASP A 348 10.31 42.32 -27.22
C ASP A 348 10.43 41.25 -28.33
N LYS A 349 10.83 40.01 -28.01
CA LYS A 349 11.15 38.94 -28.98
C LYS A 349 10.22 37.74 -28.90
N ASN A 350 9.88 37.33 -27.68
CA ASN A 350 9.02 36.21 -27.34
C ASN A 350 8.30 36.54 -26.03
N GLU A 351 7.21 37.31 -26.15
CA GLU A 351 6.43 37.79 -25.01
C GLU A 351 5.84 36.64 -24.17
N GLU A 352 5.49 35.51 -24.80
CA GLU A 352 4.96 34.34 -24.08
C GLU A 352 6.03 33.67 -23.21
N LEU A 353 7.29 33.59 -23.66
CA LEU A 353 8.41 33.09 -22.85
C LEU A 353 8.74 34.04 -21.70
N TYR A 354 8.72 35.36 -21.96
CA TYR A 354 8.88 36.37 -20.91
C TYR A 354 7.75 36.28 -19.85
N LYS A 355 6.49 36.11 -20.29
CA LYS A 355 5.35 35.90 -19.41
C LYS A 355 5.53 34.65 -18.53
N ALA A 356 5.99 33.53 -19.10
CA ALA A 356 6.28 32.32 -18.32
C ALA A 356 7.37 32.59 -17.26
N ALA A 357 8.42 33.35 -17.60
CA ALA A 357 9.51 33.71 -16.68
C ALA A 357 9.13 34.70 -15.57
N THR A 358 7.97 35.36 -15.66
CA THR A 358 7.52 36.38 -14.70
C THR A 358 6.44 35.89 -13.73
N MET A 359 5.93 34.67 -13.93
CA MET A 359 4.96 34.05 -13.02
C MET A 359 5.55 33.78 -11.63
N LEU A 360 4.68 33.79 -10.61
CA LEU A 360 5.07 33.70 -9.20
C LEU A 360 5.55 32.30 -8.75
N SER A 361 5.55 31.30 -9.63
CA SER A 361 6.16 29.97 -9.36
C SER A 361 7.48 29.72 -10.09
N THR A 362 8.00 30.71 -10.80
CA THR A 362 9.20 30.54 -11.63
C THR A 362 10.49 30.55 -10.81
N GLY A 363 11.29 29.48 -10.91
CA GLY A 363 12.62 29.43 -10.32
C GLY A 363 12.72 28.80 -8.93
N THR A 364 11.63 28.28 -8.36
CA THR A 364 11.69 27.44 -7.14
C THR A 364 12.63 26.25 -7.30
N PHE A 365 12.57 25.60 -8.46
CA PHE A 365 13.44 24.46 -8.79
C PHE A 365 14.91 24.85 -8.88
N VAL A 366 15.25 26.08 -9.25
CA VAL A 366 16.65 26.56 -9.29
C VAL A 366 17.27 26.46 -7.89
N ASN A 367 16.57 26.93 -6.86
CA ASN A 367 17.05 26.84 -5.48
C ASN A 367 17.17 25.40 -4.99
N ILE A 368 16.16 24.58 -5.30
CA ILE A 368 16.14 23.16 -4.95
C ILE A 368 17.32 22.43 -5.59
N PHE A 369 17.55 22.60 -6.89
CA PHE A 369 18.67 21.98 -7.59
C PHE A 369 20.01 22.49 -7.08
N ASN A 370 20.15 23.79 -6.83
CA ASN A 370 21.40 24.32 -6.30
C ASN A 370 21.71 23.84 -4.88
N THR A 371 20.68 23.48 -4.09
CA THR A 371 20.84 23.08 -2.68
C THR A 371 20.86 21.57 -2.45
N VAL A 372 19.97 20.79 -3.09
CA VAL A 372 19.74 19.36 -2.80
C VAL A 372 19.78 18.43 -4.02
N LYS A 373 20.36 18.89 -5.14
CA LYS A 373 20.62 18.12 -6.38
C LYS A 373 20.94 16.63 -6.20
N GLU A 374 21.91 16.28 -5.37
CA GLU A 374 22.42 14.91 -5.18
C GLU A 374 21.39 13.97 -4.54
N LYS A 375 20.26 14.51 -4.06
CA LYS A 375 19.20 13.75 -3.39
C LYS A 375 18.01 13.46 -4.30
N ILE A 376 17.98 14.02 -5.50
CA ILE A 376 16.84 13.97 -6.44
C ILE A 376 17.22 13.09 -7.62
N ASP A 377 16.36 12.14 -7.96
CA ASP A 377 16.57 11.22 -9.08
C ASP A 377 15.71 11.62 -10.30
N LEU A 378 14.48 12.09 -10.06
CA LEU A 378 13.53 12.50 -11.10
C LEU A 378 12.89 13.86 -10.77
N VAL A 379 12.52 14.59 -11.81
CA VAL A 379 11.63 15.75 -11.71
C VAL A 379 10.47 15.61 -12.68
N PHE A 380 9.24 15.80 -12.20
CA PHE A 380 8.04 15.90 -13.02
C PHE A 380 7.58 17.36 -13.07
N ILE A 381 7.44 17.88 -14.29
CA ILE A 381 7.14 19.29 -14.52
C ILE A 381 5.67 19.40 -14.93
N GLN A 382 4.85 20.05 -14.12
CA GLN A 382 3.43 20.23 -14.39
C GLN A 382 3.19 21.39 -15.37
N THR A 383 3.30 21.18 -16.69
CA THR A 383 3.31 22.28 -17.68
C THR A 383 1.95 22.95 -17.93
N TYR A 384 0.87 22.28 -17.56
CA TYR A 384 -0.51 22.63 -17.89
C TYR A 384 -1.10 23.82 -17.11
N ASN A 385 -0.28 24.47 -16.28
CA ASN A 385 -0.67 25.66 -15.51
C ASN A 385 -0.34 26.99 -16.22
N LEU A 386 0.30 26.92 -17.41
CA LEU A 386 0.61 28.07 -18.24
C LEU A 386 -0.40 28.20 -19.40
N GLU A 387 -1.00 29.39 -19.53
CA GLU A 387 -1.82 29.75 -20.68
C GLU A 387 -0.94 30.39 -21.77
N THR A 388 -0.77 29.69 -22.88
CA THR A 388 0.12 30.03 -24.02
C THR A 388 -0.47 29.48 -25.31
N THR A 389 -0.22 30.15 -26.43
CA THR A 389 -0.63 29.65 -27.76
C THR A 389 0.56 29.08 -28.55
N ASP A 390 1.78 29.29 -28.04
CA ASP A 390 3.01 28.85 -28.66
C ASP A 390 3.50 27.50 -28.08
N PRO A 391 3.38 26.38 -28.83
CA PRO A 391 3.82 25.07 -28.37
C PRO A 391 5.33 25.00 -28.09
N ARG A 392 6.13 25.92 -28.63
CA ARG A 392 7.59 25.96 -28.41
C ARG A 392 7.94 26.32 -26.98
N ILE A 393 7.05 26.98 -26.24
CA ILE A 393 7.29 27.33 -24.83
C ILE A 393 7.41 26.07 -23.96
N MET A 394 6.69 25.00 -24.28
CA MET A 394 6.84 23.72 -23.59
C MET A 394 8.23 23.12 -23.79
N VAL A 395 8.81 23.31 -24.97
CA VAL A 395 10.19 22.90 -25.29
C VAL A 395 11.19 23.75 -24.51
N ASP A 396 11.00 25.07 -24.43
CA ASP A 396 11.86 25.96 -23.62
C ASP A 396 11.86 25.54 -22.13
N MET A 397 10.69 25.17 -21.61
CA MET A 397 10.55 24.66 -20.23
C MET A 397 11.30 23.33 -20.02
N TYR A 398 11.27 22.42 -21.00
CA TYR A 398 12.08 21.20 -20.96
C TYR A 398 13.58 21.53 -20.99
N LEU A 399 14.03 22.35 -21.94
CA LEU A 399 15.45 22.69 -22.11
C LEU A 399 16.03 23.41 -20.89
N SER A 400 15.24 24.24 -20.20
CA SER A 400 15.65 24.87 -18.95
C SER A 400 15.93 23.86 -17.84
N HIS A 401 15.15 22.77 -17.73
CA HIS A 401 15.43 21.69 -16.79
C HIS A 401 16.52 20.76 -17.27
N LEU A 402 16.62 20.52 -18.57
CA LEU A 402 17.67 19.69 -19.15
C LEU A 402 19.06 20.22 -18.74
N TYR A 403 19.25 21.54 -18.67
CA TYR A 403 20.48 22.14 -18.12
C TYR A 403 20.82 21.59 -16.74
N PHE A 404 19.88 21.59 -15.79
CA PHE A 404 20.09 21.03 -14.45
C PHE A 404 20.16 19.49 -14.45
N GLY A 405 19.36 18.84 -15.29
CA GLY A 405 19.36 17.38 -15.47
C GLY A 405 20.71 16.87 -15.97
N LEU A 406 21.39 17.62 -16.85
CA LEU A 406 22.75 17.34 -17.31
C LEU A 406 23.78 17.62 -16.21
N LYS A 407 23.65 18.76 -15.51
CA LYS A 407 24.59 19.16 -14.45
C LYS A 407 24.59 18.18 -13.28
N TYR A 408 23.43 17.59 -12.96
CA TYR A 408 23.19 16.84 -11.73
C TYR A 408 22.65 15.41 -11.93
N ASN A 409 22.60 14.93 -13.17
CA ASN A 409 22.10 13.59 -13.53
C ASN A 409 20.65 13.28 -13.10
N ILE A 410 19.80 14.31 -13.04
CA ILE A 410 18.37 14.21 -12.69
C ILE A 410 17.58 13.90 -13.96
N THR A 411 16.72 12.87 -13.97
CA THR A 411 15.83 12.57 -15.10
C THR A 411 14.66 13.55 -15.16
N VAL A 412 14.40 14.13 -16.32
CA VAL A 412 13.37 15.17 -16.52
C VAL A 412 12.13 14.58 -17.19
N LEU A 413 10.97 14.76 -16.59
CA LEU A 413 9.67 14.32 -17.09
C LEU A 413 8.76 15.53 -17.33
N LEU A 414 8.36 15.74 -18.58
CA LEU A 414 7.50 16.86 -18.96
C LEU A 414 6.02 16.44 -18.91
N GLY A 415 5.25 16.99 -17.99
CA GLY A 415 3.89 16.55 -17.67
C GLY A 415 2.81 17.23 -18.51
N PHE A 416 1.90 16.43 -19.07
CA PHE A 416 0.64 16.86 -19.67
C PHE A 416 -0.52 16.67 -18.69
N SER A 417 -1.63 17.38 -18.88
CA SER A 417 -2.86 17.16 -18.09
C SER A 417 -4.09 17.04 -18.97
N ILE A 418 -4.97 16.11 -18.59
CA ILE A 418 -6.27 15.90 -19.21
C ILE A 418 -7.31 16.85 -18.61
N GLU A 419 -7.27 17.06 -17.29
CA GLU A 419 -8.28 17.81 -16.55
C GLU A 419 -8.03 19.32 -16.56
N HIS A 420 -6.77 19.71 -16.52
CA HIS A 420 -6.35 21.08 -16.16
C HIS A 420 -5.71 21.84 -17.30
N ASN A 421 -5.99 21.49 -18.56
CA ASN A 421 -5.41 22.21 -19.69
C ASN A 421 -6.06 23.60 -19.84
N ARG A 422 -5.50 24.61 -19.16
CA ARG A 422 -5.92 26.03 -19.25
C ARG A 422 -5.52 26.72 -20.57
N GLY A 423 -5.35 25.95 -21.65
CA GLY A 423 -5.44 26.47 -23.02
C GLY A 423 -4.16 26.45 -23.86
N GLY A 424 -3.06 25.80 -23.43
CA GLY A 424 -1.82 25.78 -24.22
C GLY A 424 -1.27 24.41 -24.61
N PHE A 425 -1.30 23.44 -23.69
CA PHE A 425 -0.58 22.17 -23.87
C PHE A 425 -1.51 20.97 -23.80
N SER A 426 -2.39 20.86 -24.81
CA SER A 426 -3.31 19.72 -24.89
C SER A 426 -2.58 18.43 -25.23
N PRO A 427 -2.80 17.34 -24.48
CA PRO A 427 -2.30 16.03 -24.90
C PRO A 427 -3.02 15.47 -26.13
N GLU A 428 -4.13 16.09 -26.57
CA GLU A 428 -4.80 15.76 -27.84
C GLU A 428 -4.15 16.40 -29.07
N ASN A 429 -3.31 17.43 -28.87
CA ASN A 429 -2.58 18.09 -29.96
C ASN A 429 -1.41 17.20 -30.40
N LYS A 430 -1.61 16.45 -31.48
CA LYS A 430 -0.64 15.46 -31.95
C LYS A 430 0.67 16.10 -32.40
N GLU A 431 0.61 17.27 -33.02
CA GLU A 431 1.77 18.02 -33.49
C GLU A 431 2.62 18.53 -32.31
N LEU A 432 1.99 19.02 -31.25
CA LEU A 432 2.68 19.41 -30.01
C LEU A 432 3.35 18.19 -29.36
N VAL A 433 2.61 17.08 -29.21
CA VAL A 433 3.14 15.86 -28.60
C VAL A 433 4.30 15.30 -29.41
N GLU A 434 4.22 15.31 -30.75
CA GLU A 434 5.31 14.93 -31.64
C GLU A 434 6.52 15.85 -31.46
N LEU A 435 6.33 17.18 -31.47
CA LEU A 435 7.39 18.16 -31.26
C LEU A 435 8.14 17.91 -29.95
N VAL A 436 7.42 17.75 -28.84
CA VAL A 436 7.99 17.52 -27.52
C VAL A 436 8.70 16.17 -27.46
N ALA A 437 8.02 15.09 -27.83
CA ALA A 437 8.55 13.73 -27.74
C ALA A 437 9.82 13.55 -28.60
N LYS A 438 9.83 14.12 -29.81
CA LYS A 438 10.99 14.09 -30.69
C LYS A 438 12.16 14.92 -30.13
N THR A 439 11.88 16.10 -29.58
CA THR A 439 12.93 16.93 -28.97
C THR A 439 13.59 16.20 -27.80
N ILE A 440 12.80 15.56 -26.94
CA ILE A 440 13.32 14.76 -25.82
C ILE A 440 14.11 13.54 -26.33
N HIS A 441 13.62 12.86 -27.37
CA HIS A 441 14.34 11.76 -28.02
C HIS A 441 15.73 12.19 -28.51
N ASP A 442 15.80 13.31 -29.23
CA ASP A 442 17.05 13.82 -29.80
C ASP A 442 18.07 14.18 -28.69
N GLU A 443 17.62 14.86 -27.62
CA GLU A 443 18.48 15.22 -26.48
C GLU A 443 18.88 13.97 -25.66
N ASN A 444 18.01 12.97 -25.51
CA ASN A 444 18.36 11.67 -24.91
C ASN A 444 19.48 10.97 -25.69
N HIS A 445 19.43 11.00 -27.02
CA HIS A 445 20.43 10.35 -27.86
C HIS A 445 21.78 11.05 -27.84
N LYS A 446 21.73 12.38 -27.81
CA LYS A 446 22.88 13.28 -27.74
C LYS A 446 23.62 13.18 -26.40
N TYR A 447 22.89 13.07 -25.30
CA TYR A 447 23.49 13.12 -23.96
C TYR A 447 23.43 11.80 -23.19
N SER A 448 22.97 10.71 -23.81
CA SER A 448 22.81 9.39 -23.16
C SER A 448 21.90 9.42 -21.93
N ARG A 449 20.66 9.89 -22.13
CA ARG A 449 19.66 10.12 -21.07
C ARG A 449 18.38 9.32 -21.30
N ALA A 450 17.47 9.40 -20.32
CA ALA A 450 16.16 8.76 -20.32
C ALA A 450 15.05 9.74 -19.92
N ASP A 451 15.19 11.01 -20.30
CA ASP A 451 14.15 12.02 -20.09
C ASP A 451 12.89 11.62 -20.86
N GLY A 452 11.76 12.20 -20.47
CA GLY A 452 10.48 11.65 -20.86
C GLY A 452 9.31 12.60 -20.70
N VAL A 453 8.13 12.03 -20.83
CA VAL A 453 6.87 12.76 -20.63
C VAL A 453 6.04 12.09 -19.55
N GLY A 454 5.11 12.85 -19.00
CA GLY A 454 4.21 12.39 -17.96
C GLY A 454 2.76 12.79 -18.24
N ILE A 455 1.81 12.15 -17.57
CA ILE A 455 0.38 12.53 -17.66
C ILE A 455 -0.33 12.55 -16.30
N TRP A 456 -0.99 13.68 -16.02
CA TRP A 456 -2.02 13.84 -14.99
C TRP A 456 -3.42 13.74 -15.63
N HIS A 457 -4.19 12.68 -15.46
CA HIS A 457 -3.87 11.41 -14.81
C HIS A 457 -4.24 10.24 -15.73
N LEU A 458 -3.86 9.00 -15.42
CA LEU A 458 -4.06 7.87 -16.33
C LEU A 458 -5.52 7.44 -16.50
N PHE A 459 -6.35 7.63 -15.48
CA PHE A 459 -7.76 7.22 -15.50
C PHE A 459 -8.64 8.30 -14.87
N MET A 460 -9.62 8.77 -15.64
CA MET A 460 -10.69 9.65 -15.15
C MET A 460 -11.84 8.81 -14.59
N LYS A 461 -12.21 9.05 -13.32
CA LYS A 461 -13.31 8.36 -12.63
C LYS A 461 -14.68 8.61 -13.28
N GLU A 462 -14.87 9.79 -13.86
CA GLU A 462 -16.10 10.22 -14.51
C GLU A 462 -15.81 10.56 -15.98
N GLN A 463 -16.02 9.60 -16.88
CA GLN A 463 -16.17 9.96 -18.29
C GLN A 463 -17.43 10.82 -18.42
N ALA A 464 -17.26 12.09 -18.78
CA ALA A 464 -18.37 12.91 -19.23
C ALA A 464 -19.09 12.18 -20.37
N PRO A 465 -20.44 12.23 -20.46
CA PRO A 465 -21.22 11.46 -21.47
C PRO A 465 -20.82 11.69 -22.93
N THR A 466 -19.99 12.71 -23.20
CA THR A 466 -19.61 13.15 -24.55
C THR A 466 -18.10 13.31 -24.77
N GLY A 467 -17.25 12.99 -23.78
CA GLY A 467 -15.81 13.23 -23.87
C GLY A 467 -14.99 11.98 -23.59
N THR A 468 -14.72 11.17 -24.62
CA THR A 468 -13.75 10.09 -24.55
C THR A 468 -12.37 10.64 -24.91
N TYR A 469 -11.65 11.19 -23.92
CA TYR A 469 -10.22 11.44 -24.12
C TYR A 469 -9.52 10.10 -24.34
N ASP A 470 -8.71 10.04 -25.39
CA ASP A 470 -8.03 8.83 -25.83
C ASP A 470 -6.58 8.83 -25.33
N VAL A 471 -6.41 8.39 -24.07
CA VAL A 471 -5.08 8.20 -23.46
C VAL A 471 -4.21 7.26 -24.29
N GLU A 472 -4.81 6.27 -24.96
CA GLU A 472 -4.10 5.32 -25.81
C GLU A 472 -3.53 6.00 -27.05
N SER A 473 -4.28 6.90 -27.68
CA SER A 473 -3.78 7.74 -28.78
C SER A 473 -2.64 8.65 -28.34
N PHE A 474 -2.74 9.27 -27.16
CA PHE A 474 -1.64 10.08 -26.61
C PHE A 474 -0.38 9.23 -26.38
N LEU A 475 -0.50 8.12 -25.66
CA LEU A 475 0.62 7.23 -25.35
C LEU A 475 1.24 6.65 -26.61
N SER A 476 0.44 6.25 -27.59
CA SER A 476 0.93 5.75 -28.88
C SER A 476 1.69 6.83 -29.66
N ASN A 477 1.21 8.07 -29.64
CA ASN A 477 1.88 9.19 -30.30
C ASN A 477 3.20 9.55 -29.60
N VAL A 478 3.20 9.58 -28.26
CA VAL A 478 4.42 9.75 -27.47
C VAL A 478 5.40 8.64 -27.80
N TRP A 479 5.01 7.36 -27.69
CA TRP A 479 5.91 6.23 -27.89
C TRP A 479 6.55 6.23 -29.26
N LYS A 480 5.76 6.46 -30.31
CA LYS A 480 6.23 6.53 -31.70
C LYS A 480 7.36 7.55 -31.90
N ASN A 481 7.32 8.68 -31.20
CA ASN A 481 8.25 9.79 -31.39
C ASN A 481 9.36 9.84 -30.34
N LEU A 482 9.09 9.38 -29.11
CA LEU A 482 10.05 9.32 -28.01
C LEU A 482 10.95 8.09 -28.12
N ASN A 483 10.37 6.96 -28.53
CA ASN A 483 10.98 5.63 -28.55
C ASN A 483 10.79 4.92 -29.92
N PRO A 484 11.11 5.56 -31.06
CA PRO A 484 10.81 5.04 -32.40
C PRO A 484 11.45 3.67 -32.68
N ASP A 485 12.64 3.41 -32.12
CA ASP A 485 13.41 2.18 -32.34
C ASP A 485 13.15 1.10 -31.27
N VAL A 486 12.27 1.37 -30.32
CA VAL A 486 11.95 0.44 -29.23
C VAL A 486 10.64 -0.28 -29.53
N GLN A 487 10.70 -1.62 -29.51
CA GLN A 487 9.50 -2.43 -29.65
C GLN A 487 8.51 -2.10 -28.53
N LEU A 488 7.23 -2.01 -28.91
CA LEU A 488 6.14 -1.79 -27.96
C LEU A 488 6.19 -2.81 -26.82
N PRO A 489 6.24 -2.36 -25.55
CA PRO A 489 6.23 -3.25 -24.41
C PRO A 489 4.90 -4.00 -24.34
N LYS A 490 4.96 -5.19 -23.77
CA LYS A 490 3.80 -6.04 -23.54
C LYS A 490 3.85 -6.57 -22.13
N ASP A 491 2.70 -6.59 -21.48
CA ASP A 491 2.58 -7.23 -20.18
C ASP A 491 2.86 -8.72 -20.29
N ILE A 492 3.48 -9.26 -19.25
CA ILE A 492 3.52 -10.70 -19.03
C ILE A 492 2.09 -11.12 -18.67
N VAL A 493 1.50 -12.00 -19.49
CA VAL A 493 0.15 -12.51 -19.24
C VAL A 493 0.17 -13.40 -18.01
N ILE A 494 -0.50 -12.95 -16.96
CA ILE A 494 -0.65 -13.71 -15.72
C ILE A 494 -2.13 -14.02 -15.53
N THR A 495 -2.47 -15.30 -15.65
CA THR A 495 -3.80 -15.80 -15.31
C THR A 495 -3.70 -16.48 -13.95
N GLN A 496 -4.52 -16.05 -12.98
CA GLN A 496 -4.57 -16.74 -11.68
C GLN A 496 -4.96 -18.20 -11.89
N ASN A 497 -4.10 -19.09 -11.44
CA ASN A 497 -4.28 -20.52 -11.48
C ASN A 497 -3.96 -21.08 -10.08
N PRO A 498 -4.94 -21.66 -9.36
CA PRO A 498 -4.72 -22.21 -8.02
C PRO A 498 -3.76 -23.42 -8.01
N ASP A 499 -3.39 -23.95 -9.17
CA ASP A 499 -2.34 -24.98 -9.31
C ASP A 499 -0.96 -24.38 -9.58
N ASP A 500 -0.84 -23.07 -9.84
CA ASP A 500 0.40 -22.37 -10.13
C ASP A 500 0.69 -21.28 -9.09
N CYS A 501 1.62 -21.60 -8.20
CA CYS A 501 2.04 -20.73 -7.10
C CYS A 501 2.67 -19.41 -7.53
N SER A 502 3.10 -19.26 -8.77
CA SER A 502 3.59 -17.97 -9.28
C SER A 502 2.45 -16.97 -9.55
N THR A 503 1.24 -17.48 -9.77
CA THR A 503 0.10 -16.67 -10.25
C THR A 503 -0.80 -16.15 -9.14
N VAL A 504 -0.73 -16.72 -7.93
CA VAL A 504 -1.58 -16.36 -6.79
C VAL A 504 -0.99 -15.18 -5.99
N ASP A 505 -1.86 -14.31 -5.47
CA ASP A 505 -1.47 -13.16 -4.65
C ASP A 505 -1.00 -13.61 -3.27
N GLU A 506 0.05 -13.00 -2.74
CA GLU A 506 0.59 -13.34 -1.43
C GLU A 506 -0.22 -12.73 -0.28
N TYR A 507 -0.47 -13.50 0.78
CA TYR A 507 -1.04 -13.02 2.03
C TYR A 507 0.06 -12.55 2.98
N ILE A 508 0.03 -11.26 3.33
CA ILE A 508 0.82 -10.69 4.42
C ILE A 508 -0.13 -10.39 5.60
N PRO A 509 0.06 -11.03 6.77
CA PRO A 509 -0.68 -10.70 7.98
C PRO A 509 -0.63 -9.20 8.31
N GLY A 510 -1.76 -8.62 8.74
CA GLY A 510 -1.88 -7.19 9.07
C GLY A 510 -2.02 -6.25 7.86
N LEU A 511 -1.51 -6.63 6.68
CA LEU A 511 -1.69 -5.86 5.45
C LEU A 511 -2.86 -6.38 4.62
N VAL A 512 -2.97 -7.69 4.43
CA VAL A 512 -4.00 -8.29 3.59
C VAL A 512 -5.23 -8.64 4.41
N VAL A 513 -6.40 -8.16 3.98
CA VAL A 513 -7.71 -8.54 4.52
C VAL A 513 -8.32 -9.62 3.62
N PRO A 514 -8.41 -10.88 4.07
CA PRO A 514 -8.95 -11.95 3.26
C PRO A 514 -10.46 -11.78 2.99
N LYS A 515 -10.90 -12.22 1.81
CA LYS A 515 -12.32 -12.34 1.42
C LYS A 515 -12.64 -13.82 1.20
N ILE A 516 -13.76 -14.30 1.75
CA ILE A 516 -14.18 -15.71 1.64
C ILE A 516 -14.16 -16.17 0.17
N GLY A 517 -13.62 -17.36 -0.07
CA GLY A 517 -13.50 -17.98 -1.39
C GLY A 517 -12.33 -17.48 -2.24
N VAL A 518 -11.50 -16.57 -1.72
CA VAL A 518 -10.31 -16.06 -2.44
C VAL A 518 -9.08 -16.88 -2.06
N TYR A 519 -8.27 -17.18 -3.09
CA TYR A 519 -6.99 -17.87 -2.97
C TYR A 519 -5.88 -16.89 -2.60
N PHE A 520 -5.01 -17.29 -1.68
CA PHE A 520 -3.81 -16.56 -1.35
C PHE A 520 -2.61 -17.50 -1.18
N LYS A 521 -1.43 -17.05 -1.58
CA LYS A 521 -0.16 -17.71 -1.28
C LYS A 521 0.33 -17.26 0.10
N HIS A 522 0.63 -18.19 0.99
CA HIS A 522 1.22 -17.91 2.30
C HIS A 522 2.10 -19.08 2.74
N ASN A 523 3.30 -18.79 3.25
CA ASN A 523 4.29 -19.80 3.68
C ASN A 523 4.51 -20.90 2.64
N ASP A 524 4.69 -20.50 1.38
CA ASP A 524 4.84 -21.41 0.24
C ASP A 524 3.75 -22.47 0.16
N ALA A 525 2.51 -22.08 0.40
CA ALA A 525 1.32 -22.84 0.08
C ALA A 525 0.21 -21.91 -0.41
N ILE A 526 -0.68 -22.42 -1.25
CA ILE A 526 -1.92 -21.76 -1.66
C ILE A 526 -3.00 -22.20 -0.68
N TRP A 527 -3.74 -21.21 -0.20
CA TRP A 527 -4.84 -21.36 0.74
C TRP A 527 -6.09 -20.74 0.15
N VAL A 528 -7.24 -21.33 0.41
CA VAL A 528 -8.55 -20.72 0.13
C VAL A 528 -9.23 -20.38 1.44
N THR A 529 -9.72 -19.15 1.54
CA THR A 529 -10.44 -18.66 2.71
C THR A 529 -11.85 -19.26 2.77
N ARG A 530 -12.27 -19.78 3.92
CA ARG A 530 -13.54 -20.50 4.08
C ARG A 530 -14.58 -19.71 4.87
N SER A 531 -14.21 -19.19 6.04
CA SER A 531 -15.16 -18.57 6.96
C SER A 531 -14.52 -17.55 7.88
N TYR A 532 -15.36 -16.81 8.60
CA TYR A 532 -14.99 -15.73 9.50
C TYR A 532 -15.42 -16.09 10.93
N ALA A 533 -14.46 -16.28 11.83
CA ALA A 533 -14.69 -16.62 13.23
C ALA A 533 -14.57 -15.39 14.14
N THR A 534 -15.71 -14.86 14.59
CA THR A 534 -15.83 -13.72 15.54
C THR A 534 -15.59 -14.10 17.01
N ARG A 535 -14.89 -15.20 17.30
CA ARG A 535 -14.84 -15.74 18.66
C ARG A 535 -14.03 -14.87 19.65
N ALA A 536 -13.33 -13.83 19.19
CA ALA A 536 -12.69 -12.82 20.03
C ALA A 536 -13.12 -11.41 19.58
N PRO A 537 -13.46 -10.49 20.51
CA PRO A 537 -13.67 -9.08 20.16
C PRO A 537 -12.38 -8.49 19.57
N GLY A 538 -12.44 -7.95 18.35
CA GLY A 538 -11.34 -7.19 17.75
C GLY A 538 -10.27 -7.99 17.00
N ILE A 539 -10.37 -9.32 16.91
CA ILE A 539 -9.48 -10.15 16.07
C ILE A 539 -10.30 -11.03 15.15
N ASP A 540 -10.34 -10.63 13.89
CA ASP A 540 -10.98 -11.37 12.81
C ASP A 540 -10.14 -12.61 12.48
N ARG A 541 -10.56 -13.80 12.94
CA ARG A 541 -9.89 -15.05 12.58
C ARG A 541 -10.53 -15.63 11.34
N TYR A 542 -9.81 -15.62 10.23
CA TYR A 542 -10.19 -16.31 9.01
C TYR A 542 -9.83 -17.80 9.14
N GLU A 543 -10.76 -18.67 8.77
CA GLU A 543 -10.50 -20.10 8.58
C GLU A 543 -10.01 -20.33 7.15
N TRP A 544 -8.98 -21.14 6.99
CA TRP A 544 -8.30 -21.41 5.72
C TRP A 544 -8.26 -22.90 5.41
N ASN A 545 -8.52 -23.25 4.16
CA ASN A 545 -8.27 -24.60 3.67
C ASN A 545 -6.97 -24.59 2.85
N LEU A 546 -6.07 -25.52 3.14
CA LEU A 546 -4.91 -25.77 2.30
C LEU A 546 -5.39 -26.28 0.93
N VAL A 547 -4.91 -25.64 -0.15
CA VAL A 547 -5.20 -26.05 -1.53
C VAL A 547 -4.02 -26.83 -2.09
N LYS A 548 -2.82 -26.25 -1.99
CA LYS A 548 -1.60 -26.81 -2.56
C LYS A 548 -0.37 -26.29 -1.83
N VAL A 549 0.67 -27.11 -1.70
CA VAL A 549 2.01 -26.67 -1.28
C VAL A 549 2.82 -26.22 -2.50
N CYS A 550 3.52 -25.11 -2.38
CA CYS A 550 4.30 -24.44 -3.45
C CYS A 550 5.80 -24.72 -3.40
N TYR A 551 6.28 -25.36 -2.34
CA TYR A 551 7.68 -25.70 -2.22
C TYR A 551 7.91 -27.15 -2.64
N ASP A 552 8.36 -27.32 -3.88
CA ASP A 552 8.46 -28.58 -4.62
C ASP A 552 9.59 -29.53 -4.11
N LYS A 553 9.90 -29.51 -2.81
CA LYS A 553 10.92 -30.40 -2.21
C LYS A 553 10.56 -30.94 -0.83
N ILE A 554 9.74 -30.24 -0.05
CA ILE A 554 9.53 -30.59 1.37
C ILE A 554 8.55 -31.75 1.53
N CYS A 555 9.00 -32.85 2.12
CA CYS A 555 8.23 -34.09 2.26
C CYS A 555 7.56 -34.56 0.94
N ASN A 556 8.21 -34.38 -0.22
CA ASN A 556 7.64 -34.62 -1.55
C ASN A 556 6.35 -33.81 -1.80
N ASP A 557 6.42 -32.50 -1.53
CA ASP A 557 5.38 -31.50 -1.84
C ASP A 557 4.12 -31.64 -1.00
N LYS A 558 4.23 -32.33 0.13
CA LYS A 558 3.08 -32.66 1.01
C LYS A 558 3.06 -31.87 2.31
N ALA A 559 4.12 -31.13 2.62
CA ALA A 559 4.25 -30.45 3.90
C ALA A 559 4.19 -28.93 3.78
N ALA A 560 3.50 -28.29 4.71
CA ALA A 560 3.44 -26.83 4.83
C ALA A 560 3.91 -26.39 6.22
N HIS A 561 4.22 -25.11 6.41
CA HIS A 561 4.40 -24.57 7.77
C HIS A 561 3.09 -24.71 8.56
N TYR A 562 3.17 -25.08 9.85
CA TYR A 562 1.99 -25.09 10.71
C TYR A 562 1.37 -23.68 10.85
N TYR A 563 0.06 -23.62 10.76
CA TYR A 563 -0.76 -22.44 11.02
C TYR A 563 -2.01 -22.87 11.79
N ASN A 564 -2.59 -21.97 12.59
CA ASN A 564 -3.77 -22.30 13.38
C ASN A 564 -5.04 -22.32 12.50
N THR A 565 -5.21 -23.36 11.69
CA THR A 565 -6.31 -23.53 10.73
C THR A 565 -6.72 -24.99 10.55
N ASP A 566 -7.93 -25.25 10.07
CA ASP A 566 -8.42 -26.61 9.84
C ASP A 566 -7.56 -27.34 8.78
N TYR A 567 -6.88 -28.41 9.20
CA TYR A 567 -6.20 -29.32 8.29
C TYR A 567 -7.01 -30.59 8.07
N GLU A 568 -6.87 -31.18 6.89
CA GLU A 568 -7.37 -32.53 6.64
C GLU A 568 -6.51 -33.56 7.39
N ASN A 569 -7.13 -34.65 7.83
CA ASN A 569 -6.40 -35.75 8.45
C ASN A 569 -5.38 -36.33 7.45
N GLY A 570 -4.16 -36.53 7.91
CA GLY A 570 -3.02 -36.95 7.09
C GLY A 570 -2.19 -35.80 6.52
N SER A 571 -2.63 -34.54 6.64
CA SER A 571 -1.82 -33.38 6.25
C SER A 571 -0.51 -33.36 7.01
N ILE A 572 0.57 -32.94 6.35
CA ILE A 572 1.90 -32.84 6.98
C ILE A 572 2.19 -31.36 7.28
N VAL A 573 2.57 -31.07 8.52
CA VAL A 573 2.92 -29.72 8.97
C VAL A 573 4.32 -29.68 9.55
N ILE A 574 5.04 -28.60 9.27
CA ILE A 574 6.35 -28.32 9.85
C ILE A 574 6.16 -27.38 11.04
N TRP A 575 6.66 -27.79 12.22
CA TRP A 575 6.61 -27.01 13.45
C TRP A 575 7.89 -27.22 14.25
N LYS A 576 8.54 -26.13 14.69
CA LYS A 576 9.82 -26.17 15.42
C LYS A 576 10.83 -27.14 14.79
N GLU A 577 11.05 -26.94 13.49
CA GLU A 577 12.02 -27.69 12.69
C GLU A 577 11.71 -29.19 12.48
N LYS A 578 10.55 -29.66 12.94
CA LYS A 578 10.11 -31.05 12.85
C LYS A 578 8.86 -31.18 11.97
N ALA A 579 8.72 -32.31 11.30
CA ALA A 579 7.55 -32.65 10.50
C ALA A 579 6.56 -33.49 11.32
N TYR A 580 5.28 -33.20 11.19
CA TYR A 580 4.21 -33.94 11.87
C TYR A 580 3.07 -34.25 10.91
N SER A 581 2.55 -35.48 10.94
CA SER A 581 1.28 -35.82 10.29
C SER A 581 0.13 -35.59 11.27
N ILE A 582 -0.97 -35.03 10.76
CA ILE A 582 -2.16 -34.73 11.56
C ILE A 582 -3.06 -35.97 11.62
N LYS A 583 -3.23 -36.57 12.80
CA LYS A 583 -4.12 -37.72 13.00
C LYS A 583 -5.58 -37.31 13.02
N TRP A 584 -5.88 -36.22 13.73
CA TRP A 584 -7.16 -35.52 13.73
C TRP A 584 -6.93 -34.05 14.04
N TRP A 585 -7.74 -33.16 13.47
CA TRP A 585 -7.59 -31.74 13.73
C TRP A 585 -7.95 -31.38 15.19
N GLN A 586 -7.06 -30.62 15.84
CA GLN A 586 -7.25 -30.01 17.16
C GLN A 586 -6.62 -28.62 17.15
N ALA A 587 -7.26 -27.65 17.79
CA ALA A 587 -6.76 -26.29 17.86
C ALA A 587 -5.42 -26.25 18.63
N GLY A 588 -4.39 -25.68 18.00
CA GLY A 588 -3.05 -25.49 18.58
C GLY A 588 -1.96 -26.33 17.90
N PRO A 589 -0.70 -25.86 17.95
CA PRO A 589 0.43 -26.51 17.29
C PRO A 589 0.73 -27.91 17.88
N PRO A 590 1.65 -28.69 17.29
CA PRO A 590 2.16 -29.96 17.84
C PRO A 590 2.91 -29.81 19.18
N GLU A 591 2.22 -29.33 20.22
CA GLU A 591 2.76 -29.02 21.53
C GLU A 591 1.72 -29.26 22.63
N GLY A 592 2.21 -29.46 23.86
CA GLY A 592 1.37 -29.58 25.04
C GLY A 592 0.26 -30.61 24.86
N ALA A 593 -0.98 -30.23 25.20
CA ALA A 593 -2.15 -31.09 25.07
C ALA A 593 -2.56 -31.36 23.61
N ALA A 594 -2.12 -30.53 22.65
CA ALA A 594 -2.45 -30.73 21.25
C ALA A 594 -1.53 -31.77 20.57
N LEU A 595 -0.36 -32.07 21.15
CA LEU A 595 0.60 -33.04 20.59
C LEU A 595 -0.01 -34.43 20.34
N GLU A 596 -1.03 -34.82 21.11
CA GLU A 596 -1.72 -36.11 20.93
C GLU A 596 -2.44 -36.23 19.58
N SER A 597 -2.77 -35.12 18.94
CA SER A 597 -3.37 -35.05 17.60
C SER A 597 -2.39 -35.24 16.46
N TYR A 598 -1.09 -35.30 16.76
CA TYR A 598 -0.02 -35.33 15.78
C TYR A 598 0.81 -36.61 15.89
N GLU A 599 1.46 -36.97 14.79
CA GLU A 599 2.45 -38.04 14.72
C GLU A 599 3.73 -37.44 14.12
N GLU A 600 4.83 -37.44 14.87
CA GLU A 600 6.12 -36.93 14.37
C GLU A 600 6.62 -37.84 13.24
N ILE A 601 6.94 -37.23 12.09
CA ILE A 601 7.46 -37.93 10.93
C ILE A 601 8.98 -37.99 11.06
N ASN A 602 9.55 -39.17 10.79
CA ASN A 602 11.00 -39.32 10.77
C ASN A 602 11.61 -38.39 9.71
N PRO A 603 12.64 -37.59 10.03
CA PRO A 603 13.29 -36.71 9.06
C PRO A 603 13.74 -37.41 7.76
N SER A 604 14.06 -38.71 7.80
CA SER A 604 14.39 -39.49 6.60
C SER A 604 13.24 -39.60 5.60
N ASP A 605 12.00 -39.56 6.09
CA ASP A 605 10.78 -39.70 5.30
C ASP A 605 10.25 -38.34 4.81
N CYS A 606 10.89 -37.25 5.25
CA CYS A 606 10.63 -35.90 4.81
C CYS A 606 11.90 -35.27 4.18
N PRO A 607 12.22 -35.61 2.93
CA PRO A 607 13.31 -34.93 2.21
C PRO A 607 13.05 -33.42 2.15
N GLY A 608 14.14 -32.63 2.08
CA GLY A 608 14.06 -31.17 2.02
C GLY A 608 13.83 -30.47 3.36
N LEU A 609 13.57 -31.18 4.47
CA LEU A 609 13.31 -30.57 5.79
C LEU A 609 14.44 -29.67 6.29
N ALA A 610 15.70 -30.09 6.12
CA ALA A 610 16.83 -29.26 6.50
C ALA A 610 16.95 -27.97 5.66
N GLU A 611 16.69 -28.05 4.34
CA GLU A 611 16.71 -26.88 3.44
C GLU A 611 15.56 -25.93 3.80
N TRP A 612 14.37 -26.47 4.07
CA TRP A 612 13.20 -25.73 4.53
C TRP A 612 13.46 -25.00 5.84
N ASN A 613 13.98 -25.67 6.86
CA ASN A 613 14.26 -25.05 8.17
C ASN A 613 15.29 -23.92 8.07
N LYS A 614 16.24 -24.02 7.13
CA LYS A 614 17.18 -22.93 6.83
C LYS A 614 16.49 -21.72 6.18
N ARG A 615 15.51 -21.95 5.29
CA ARG A 615 14.74 -20.89 4.61
C ARG A 615 13.66 -20.27 5.51
N HIS A 616 13.06 -21.07 6.38
CA HIS A 616 11.95 -20.71 7.26
C HIS A 616 12.27 -21.06 8.72
N PRO A 617 13.27 -20.40 9.34
CA PRO A 617 13.60 -20.67 10.73
C PRO A 617 12.40 -20.40 11.62
N HIS A 618 12.15 -21.29 12.59
CA HIS A 618 11.05 -21.11 13.53
C HIS A 618 11.27 -19.82 14.35
N LYS A 619 10.31 -18.91 14.27
CA LYS A 619 10.25 -17.72 15.14
C LYS A 619 9.32 -18.02 16.30
N PRO A 620 9.66 -17.62 17.54
CA PRO A 620 8.73 -17.66 18.65
C PRO A 620 7.44 -16.94 18.27
N ILE A 621 6.28 -17.47 18.66
CA ILE A 621 5.01 -16.74 18.55
C ILE A 621 5.18 -15.45 19.35
N GLU A 622 5.22 -14.29 18.67
CA GLU A 622 5.18 -13.00 19.34
C GLU A 622 3.88 -12.92 20.15
N VAL A 623 3.99 -12.47 21.40
CA VAL A 623 2.82 -12.35 22.29
C VAL A 623 1.97 -11.20 21.77
N ASP A 624 0.85 -11.52 21.11
CA ASP A 624 -0.14 -10.54 20.69
C ASP A 624 -0.61 -9.74 21.91
N VAL A 625 -0.31 -8.43 21.92
CA VAL A 625 -0.85 -7.51 22.92
C VAL A 625 -2.34 -7.31 22.60
N PRO A 626 -3.27 -7.51 23.55
CA PRO A 626 -4.69 -7.31 23.30
C PRO A 626 -4.97 -5.88 22.82
N TYR A 627 -5.66 -5.75 21.69
CA TYR A 627 -6.10 -4.47 21.15
C TYR A 627 -7.24 -3.89 21.99
N GLU A 628 -7.05 -2.68 22.51
CA GLU A 628 -8.15 -1.84 23.02
C GLU A 628 -8.62 -0.88 21.92
N GLN A 629 -9.90 -0.94 21.58
CA GLN A 629 -10.50 -0.06 20.58
C GLN A 629 -10.53 1.39 21.10
N GLU A 630 -9.71 2.26 20.51
CA GLU A 630 -9.82 3.70 20.74
C GLU A 630 -11.21 4.19 20.32
N ALA A 631 -11.89 4.89 21.23
CA ALA A 631 -13.17 5.50 20.95
C ALA A 631 -13.02 6.58 19.86
N ASP A 632 -13.88 6.53 18.85
CA ASP A 632 -14.00 7.59 17.84
C ASP A 632 -14.27 8.92 18.56
N LEU A 633 -13.27 9.80 18.64
CA LEU A 633 -13.50 11.17 19.05
C LEU A 633 -14.37 11.87 17.99
N PRO A 634 -15.50 12.49 18.37
CA PRO A 634 -16.33 13.22 17.44
C PRO A 634 -15.58 14.44 16.88
N LEU A 635 -15.95 14.80 15.65
CA LEU A 635 -15.37 15.85 14.79
C LEU A 635 -15.07 17.17 15.48
#